data_AF-A0A9E5NX50-F1
#
_entry.id   AF-A0A9E5NX50-F1
#
_cell.length_a   1.000
_cell.length_b   1.000
_cell.length_c   1.000
_cell.angle_alpha   90.00
_cell.angle_beta   90.00
_cell.angle_gamma   90.00
#
_symmetry.space_group_name_H-M   'P 1'
#
loop_
_entity.id
_entity.type
_entity.pdbx_description
1 polymer ?
#
loop_
_entity_poly.entity_id
_entity_poly.type
_entity_poly.pdbx_seq_one_letter_code
_entity_poly.pdbx_strand_id
1 'polypeptide(L)'
;MNEQPPVLNREKVDTLARIIHGAVAGGLVIAFAVFLYLRSQLAIELPQAGVQGLRLVGYVMLGTAILVAQMLRGRIKPAGQAVDISGWWTKNLPRAVIVWAVAEGGSLGAIVVGWVIGDTTLLAVGVAVGLALLFVSRPSRLERII
;
A
#
# COMPACT_ATOMS: atom_id res chain seq x y z
N MET A 1 29.70 -33.58 -1.96
CA MET A 1 28.49 -33.57 -1.10
C MET A 1 27.61 -32.44 -1.60
N ASN A 2 26.49 -32.77 -2.25
CA ASN A 2 25.50 -31.80 -2.70
C ASN A 2 24.55 -31.53 -1.54
N GLU A 3 24.77 -30.45 -0.79
CA GLU A 3 23.76 -29.95 0.13
C GLU A 3 22.62 -29.38 -0.72
N GLN A 4 21.55 -30.17 -0.88
CA GLN A 4 20.31 -29.65 -1.42
C GLN A 4 19.82 -28.55 -0.47
N PRO A 5 19.67 -27.30 -0.91
CA PRO A 5 19.15 -26.25 -0.05
C PRO A 5 17.75 -26.64 0.42
N PRO A 6 17.40 -26.36 1.69
CA PRO A 6 16.20 -26.89 2.32
C PRO A 6 14.94 -26.50 1.56
N VAL A 7 14.29 -27.50 0.96
CA VAL A 7 13.01 -27.41 0.24
C VAL A 7 11.92 -26.78 1.12
N LEU A 8 12.05 -26.93 2.44
CA LEU A 8 11.16 -26.43 3.50
C LEU A 8 11.05 -24.90 3.63
N ASN A 9 11.87 -24.12 2.94
CA ASN A 9 11.80 -22.66 3.01
C ASN A 9 10.93 -22.03 1.91
N ARG A 10 10.51 -22.80 0.90
CA ARG A 10 10.00 -22.21 -0.34
C ARG A 10 8.54 -21.74 -0.29
N GLU A 11 7.65 -22.58 0.25
CA GLU A 11 6.24 -22.24 0.49
C GLU A 11 6.07 -21.14 1.55
N LYS A 12 7.03 -21.02 2.47
CA LYS A 12 7.00 -20.04 3.55
C LYS A 12 7.09 -18.61 3.03
N VAL A 13 7.89 -18.35 1.98
CA VAL A 13 8.11 -16.99 1.46
C VAL A 13 6.87 -16.47 0.70
N ASP A 14 6.18 -17.30 -0.07
CA ASP A 14 4.91 -16.91 -0.71
C ASP A 14 3.83 -16.60 0.35
N THR A 15 3.67 -17.51 1.32
CA THR A 15 2.75 -17.30 2.44
C THR A 15 3.06 -16.01 3.20
N LEU A 16 4.35 -15.74 3.45
CA LEU A 16 4.81 -14.50 4.09
C LEU A 16 4.44 -13.26 3.26
N ALA A 17 4.63 -13.29 1.94
CA ALA A 17 4.26 -12.17 1.07
C ALA A 17 2.76 -11.84 1.16
N ARG A 18 1.91 -12.86 1.20
CA ARG A 18 0.45 -12.72 1.36
C ARG A 18 0.06 -12.19 2.73
N ILE A 19 0.70 -12.67 3.80
CA ILE A 19 0.46 -12.19 5.16
C ILE A 19 0.85 -10.71 5.27
N ILE A 20 2.03 -10.32 4.77
CA ILE A 20 2.49 -8.92 4.83
C ILE A 20 1.53 -8.03 4.03
N HIS A 21 1.19 -8.41 2.79
CA HIS A 21 0.26 -7.64 1.97
C HIS A 21 -1.11 -7.50 2.63
N GLY A 22 -1.64 -8.59 3.18
CA GLY A 22 -2.91 -8.60 3.90
C GLY A 22 -2.88 -7.73 5.16
N ALA A 23 -1.77 -7.73 5.91
CA ALA A 23 -1.59 -6.89 7.08
C ALA A 23 -1.55 -5.40 6.72
N VAL A 24 -0.86 -5.03 5.65
CA VAL A 24 -0.81 -3.65 5.14
C VAL A 24 -2.19 -3.18 4.66
N ALA A 25 -2.88 -4.00 3.88
CA ALA A 25 -4.23 -3.67 3.41
C ALA A 25 -5.25 -3.58 4.56
N GLY A 26 -5.20 -4.52 5.51
CA GLY A 26 -6.04 -4.52 6.69
C GLY A 26 -5.76 -3.32 7.60
N GLY A 27 -4.48 -2.98 7.81
CA GLY A 27 -4.05 -1.80 8.56
C GLY A 27 -4.63 -0.51 7.98
N LEU A 28 -4.60 -0.36 6.65
CA LEU A 28 -5.19 0.79 5.97
C LEU A 28 -6.71 0.88 6.17
N VAL A 29 -7.43 -0.24 6.09
CA VAL A 29 -8.89 -0.30 6.34
C VAL A 29 -9.21 0.07 7.79
N ILE A 30 -8.47 -0.49 8.75
CA ILE A 30 -8.63 -0.20 10.18
C ILE A 30 -8.36 1.29 10.44
N ALA A 31 -7.28 1.85 9.90
CA ALA A 31 -6.96 3.26 10.05
C ALA A 31 -8.08 4.16 9.50
N PHE A 32 -8.60 3.87 8.30
CA PHE A 32 -9.74 4.59 7.75
C PHE A 32 -10.96 4.54 8.67
N ALA A 33 -11.31 3.36 9.19
CA ALA A 33 -12.44 3.20 10.11
C ALA A 33 -12.24 4.01 11.41
N VAL A 34 -11.02 4.00 11.97
CA VAL A 34 -10.67 4.78 13.17
C VAL A 34 -10.79 6.26 12.91
N PHE A 35 -10.22 6.79 11.82
CA PHE A 35 -10.31 8.22 11.51
C PHE A 35 -11.74 8.65 11.20
N LEU A 36 -12.53 7.81 10.52
CA LEU A 36 -13.94 8.07 10.28
C LEU A 36 -14.74 8.13 11.60
N TYR A 37 -14.48 7.19 12.51
CA TYR A 37 -15.08 7.21 13.85
C TYR A 37 -14.68 8.47 14.63
N LEU A 38 -13.38 8.79 14.71
CA LEU A 38 -12.90 9.99 15.39
C LEU A 38 -13.51 11.26 14.81
N ARG A 39 -13.72 11.33 13.49
CA ARG A 39 -14.38 12.47 12.84
C ARG A 39 -15.81 12.67 13.32
N SER A 40 -16.53 11.59 13.63
CA SER A 40 -17.89 11.67 14.18
C SER A 40 -17.93 12.21 15.62
N GLN A 41 -16.82 12.11 16.35
CA GLN A 41 -16.72 12.49 17.75
C GLN A 41 -16.06 13.87 17.94
N LEU A 42 -15.23 14.30 16.99
CA LEU A 42 -14.39 15.49 17.11
C LEU A 42 -14.69 16.48 15.98
N ALA A 43 -14.92 17.73 16.36
CA ALA A 43 -14.99 18.87 15.45
C ALA A 43 -13.74 19.74 15.67
N ILE A 44 -12.87 19.80 14.65
CA ILE A 44 -11.69 20.66 14.64
C ILE A 44 -12.02 21.86 13.75
N GLU A 45 -11.96 23.06 14.30
CA GLU A 45 -12.11 24.30 13.53
C GLU A 45 -10.73 24.84 13.14
N LEU A 46 -10.50 24.97 11.83
CA LEU A 46 -9.26 25.53 11.26
C LEU A 46 -9.57 26.76 10.41
N PRO A 47 -8.67 27.75 10.35
CA PRO A 47 -8.79 28.86 9.41
C PRO A 47 -8.86 28.38 7.95
N GLN A 48 -9.75 28.97 7.14
CA GLN A 48 -10.00 28.52 5.76
C GLN A 48 -8.74 28.47 4.87
N ALA A 49 -7.83 29.43 5.01
CA ALA A 49 -6.57 29.43 4.26
C ALA A 49 -5.70 28.20 4.58
N GLY A 50 -5.67 27.77 5.85
CA GLY A 50 -4.97 26.56 6.27
C GLY A 50 -5.61 25.29 5.70
N VAL A 51 -6.95 25.25 5.64
CA VAL A 51 -7.71 24.12 5.07
C VAL A 51 -7.38 23.91 3.59
N GLN A 52 -7.32 24.98 2.79
CA GLN A 52 -7.02 24.87 1.36
C GLN A 52 -5.58 24.39 1.11
N GLY A 53 -4.61 24.92 1.86
CA GLY A 53 -3.21 24.48 1.77
C GLY A 53 -3.04 23.01 2.15
N LEU A 54 -3.63 22.58 3.26
CA LEU A 54 -3.58 21.19 3.71
C LEU A 54 -4.29 20.25 2.73
N ARG A 55 -5.44 20.64 2.18
CA ARG A 55 -6.13 19.86 1.14
C ARG A 55 -5.23 19.61 -0.07
N LEU A 56 -4.54 20.65 -0.55
CA LEU A 56 -3.58 20.52 -1.65
C LEU A 56 -2.45 19.56 -1.29
N VAL A 57 -1.87 19.68 -0.09
CA VAL A 57 -0.84 18.76 0.40
C VAL A 57 -1.34 17.32 0.37
N GLY A 58 -2.55 17.05 0.84
CA GLY A 58 -3.16 15.71 0.81
C GLY A 58 -3.26 15.13 -0.60
N TYR A 59 -3.72 15.91 -1.59
CA TYR A 59 -3.77 15.46 -2.97
C TYR A 59 -2.37 15.27 -3.60
N VAL A 60 -1.41 16.13 -3.26
CA VAL A 60 -0.01 15.97 -3.70
C VAL A 60 0.61 14.70 -3.12
N MET A 61 0.33 14.36 -1.87
CA MET A 61 0.78 13.11 -1.25
C MET A 61 0.22 11.89 -1.99
N LEU A 62 -1.07 11.91 -2.34
CA LEU A 62 -1.68 10.83 -3.15
C LEU A 62 -1.06 10.74 -4.54
N GLY A 63 -0.93 11.86 -5.24
CA GLY A 63 -0.33 11.90 -6.57
C GLY A 63 1.10 11.36 -6.55
N THR A 64 1.90 11.78 -5.58
CA THR A 64 3.28 11.30 -5.39
C THR A 64 3.31 9.81 -5.09
N ALA A 65 2.44 9.32 -4.21
CA ALA A 65 2.37 7.90 -3.88
C ALA A 65 1.98 7.04 -5.09
N ILE A 66 1.03 7.48 -5.90
CA ILE A 66 0.66 6.82 -7.16
C ILE A 66 1.88 6.75 -8.09
N LEU A 67 2.53 7.88 -8.34
CA LEU A 67 3.68 7.95 -9.26
C LEU A 67 4.84 7.08 -8.78
N VAL A 68 5.21 7.17 -7.50
CA VAL A 68 6.31 6.40 -6.92
C VAL A 68 5.98 4.91 -6.88
N ALA A 69 4.77 4.53 -6.45
CA ALA A 69 4.35 3.12 -6.41
C ALA A 69 4.36 2.50 -7.81
N GLN A 70 3.86 3.22 -8.82
CA GLN A 70 3.84 2.75 -10.21
C GLN A 70 5.25 2.63 -10.79
N MET A 71 6.12 3.62 -10.54
CA MET A 71 7.52 3.57 -10.96
C MET A 71 8.27 2.40 -10.32
N LEU A 72 8.09 2.17 -9.03
CA LEU A 72 8.73 1.07 -8.30
C LEU A 72 8.17 -0.29 -8.72
N ARG A 73 6.85 -0.40 -8.89
CA ARG A 73 6.19 -1.61 -9.39
C ARG A 73 6.69 -1.99 -10.78
N GLY A 74 6.88 -1.02 -11.67
CA GLY A 74 7.43 -1.25 -13.02
C GLY A 74 8.85 -1.84 -13.02
N ARG A 75 9.60 -1.73 -11.92
CA ARG A 75 10.94 -2.34 -11.77
C ARG A 75 10.90 -3.79 -11.30
N ILE A 76 9.74 -4.29 -10.89
CA ILE A 76 9.55 -5.68 -10.46
C ILE A 76 9.14 -6.49 -11.70
N LYS A 77 10.09 -7.25 -12.25
CA LYS A 77 9.81 -8.14 -13.38
C LYS A 77 8.90 -9.29 -12.91
N PRO A 78 7.77 -9.56 -13.55
CA PRO A 78 6.89 -10.67 -13.18
C PRO A 78 7.61 -12.01 -13.25
N ALA A 79 7.18 -12.97 -12.42
CA ALA A 79 7.82 -14.29 -12.36
C ALA A 79 7.70 -15.06 -13.69
N GLY A 80 6.61 -14.88 -14.46
CA GLY A 80 6.36 -15.67 -15.68
C GLY A 80 6.02 -17.13 -15.38
N GLN A 81 5.54 -17.89 -16.37
CA GLN A 81 4.95 -19.22 -16.13
C GLN A 81 5.97 -20.34 -15.82
N ALA A 82 7.26 -20.13 -16.06
CA ALA A 82 8.30 -21.18 -15.97
C ALA A 82 9.33 -20.98 -14.85
N VAL A 83 9.11 -20.00 -13.95
CA VAL A 83 10.09 -19.64 -12.90
C VAL A 83 9.70 -20.22 -11.54
N ASP A 84 10.71 -20.64 -10.77
CA ASP A 84 10.56 -20.95 -9.36
C ASP A 84 10.05 -19.71 -8.59
N ILE A 85 8.75 -19.71 -8.28
CA ILE A 85 8.04 -18.61 -7.61
C ILE A 85 8.71 -18.26 -6.27
N SER A 86 9.23 -19.24 -5.56
CA SER A 86 9.87 -18.99 -4.27
C SER A 86 11.22 -18.30 -4.40
N GLY A 87 12.03 -18.75 -5.35
CA GLY A 87 13.27 -18.07 -5.72
C GLY A 87 13.02 -16.63 -6.20
N TRP A 88 11.94 -16.42 -6.94
CA TRP A 88 11.51 -15.10 -7.37
C TRP A 88 11.12 -14.20 -6.20
N TRP A 89 10.30 -14.69 -5.27
CA TRP A 89 9.89 -13.92 -4.08
C TRP A 89 11.07 -13.60 -3.19
N THR A 90 12.00 -14.53 -2.97
CA THR A 90 13.20 -14.28 -2.16
C THR A 90 14.00 -13.09 -2.68
N LYS A 91 14.05 -12.90 -4.00
CA LYS A 91 14.74 -11.78 -4.66
C LYS A 91 13.92 -10.48 -4.70
N ASN A 92 12.60 -10.57 -4.85
CA ASN A 92 11.74 -9.41 -5.14
C ASN A 92 10.87 -8.96 -3.96
N LEU A 93 10.74 -9.75 -2.89
CA LEU A 93 9.91 -9.43 -1.72
C LEU A 93 10.26 -8.06 -1.11
N PRO A 94 11.54 -7.68 -0.89
CA PRO A 94 11.85 -6.35 -0.36
C PRO A 94 11.32 -5.21 -1.25
N ARG A 95 11.37 -5.37 -2.57
CA ARG A 95 10.86 -4.36 -3.51
C ARG A 95 9.34 -4.30 -3.49
N ALA A 96 8.68 -5.45 -3.41
CA ALA A 96 7.22 -5.51 -3.27
C ALA A 96 6.76 -4.83 -1.98
N VAL A 97 7.43 -5.07 -0.85
CA VAL A 97 7.15 -4.42 0.42
C VAL A 97 7.31 -2.90 0.33
N ILE A 98 8.34 -2.40 -0.34
CA ILE A 98 8.50 -0.94 -0.56
C ILE A 98 7.32 -0.38 -1.38
N VAL A 99 6.88 -1.07 -2.44
CA VAL A 99 5.71 -0.64 -3.23
C VAL A 99 4.46 -0.56 -2.34
N TRP A 100 4.23 -1.57 -1.50
CA TRP A 100 3.09 -1.61 -0.58
C TRP A 100 3.18 -0.51 0.48
N ALA A 101 4.36 -0.28 1.05
CA ALA A 101 4.60 0.78 2.04
C ALA A 101 4.39 2.18 1.46
N VAL A 102 4.80 2.42 0.20
CA VAL A 102 4.54 3.70 -0.49
C VAL A 102 3.05 3.91 -0.71
N ALA A 103 2.34 2.86 -1.16
CA ALA A 103 0.89 2.92 -1.36
C ALA A 103 0.15 3.21 -0.05
N GLU A 104 0.50 2.51 1.03
CA GLU A 104 -0.06 2.72 2.36
C GLU A 104 0.28 4.11 2.90
N GLY A 105 1.55 4.49 2.95
CA GLY A 105 2.01 5.74 3.56
C GLY A 105 1.42 6.98 2.90
N GLY A 106 1.34 7.02 1.56
CA GLY A 106 0.70 8.12 0.85
C GLY A 106 -0.79 8.24 1.13
N SER A 107 -1.46 7.09 1.22
CA SER A 107 -2.90 6.99 1.48
C SER A 107 -3.23 7.36 2.92
N LEU A 108 -2.46 6.87 3.89
CA LEU A 108 -2.55 7.25 5.30
C LEU A 108 -2.32 8.74 5.49
N GLY A 109 -1.32 9.32 4.81
CA GLY A 109 -1.08 10.76 4.83
C GLY A 109 -2.32 11.56 4.40
N ALA A 110 -2.95 11.17 3.29
CA ALA A 110 -4.18 11.81 2.83
C ALA A 110 -5.37 11.59 3.77
N ILE A 111 -5.52 10.40 4.35
CA ILE A 111 -6.54 10.08 5.37
C ILE A 111 -6.37 11.00 6.59
N VAL A 112 -5.15 11.12 7.12
CA VAL A 112 -4.83 11.98 8.26
C VAL A 112 -5.14 13.44 7.95
N VAL A 113 -4.67 13.94 6.80
CA VAL A 113 -4.93 15.32 6.37
C VAL A 113 -6.43 15.57 6.22
N GLY A 114 -7.15 14.67 5.54
CA GLY A 114 -8.60 14.74 5.36
C GLY A 114 -9.36 14.75 6.68
N TRP A 115 -8.91 13.94 7.65
CA TRP A 115 -9.46 13.96 9.00
C TRP A 115 -9.22 15.30 9.71
N VAL A 116 -7.98 15.82 9.71
CA VAL A 116 -7.60 17.08 10.36
C VAL A 116 -8.44 18.25 9.85
N ILE A 117 -8.65 18.35 8.53
CA ILE A 117 -9.41 19.45 7.92
C ILE A 117 -10.92 19.17 7.82
N GLY A 118 -11.36 18.01 8.30
CA GLY A 118 -12.75 17.56 8.23
C GLY A 118 -13.29 17.28 6.82
N ASP A 119 -12.41 17.02 5.85
CA ASP A 119 -12.74 16.70 4.46
C ASP A 119 -12.93 15.18 4.28
N THR A 120 -14.19 14.75 4.31
CA THR A 120 -14.58 13.35 4.14
C THR A 120 -14.27 12.82 2.73
N THR A 121 -14.23 13.70 1.72
CA THR A 121 -13.89 13.31 0.36
C THR A 121 -12.42 12.91 0.28
N LEU A 122 -11.52 13.72 0.83
CA LEU A 122 -10.09 13.41 0.85
C LEU A 122 -9.80 12.13 1.66
N LEU A 123 -10.51 11.93 2.78
CA LEU A 123 -10.49 10.68 3.55
C LEU A 123 -10.86 9.46 2.70
N ALA A 124 -12.01 9.52 2.02
CA ALA A 124 -12.53 8.43 1.20
C ALA A 124 -11.64 8.16 -0.03
N VAL A 125 -11.16 9.21 -0.69
CA VAL A 125 -10.24 9.09 -1.83
C VAL A 125 -8.91 8.49 -1.38
N GLY A 126 -8.41 8.87 -0.20
CA GLY A 126 -7.17 8.32 0.35
C GLY A 126 -7.23 6.81 0.51
N VAL A 127 -8.26 6.29 1.19
CA VAL A 127 -8.42 4.83 1.35
C VAL A 127 -8.66 4.14 0.01
N ALA A 128 -9.47 4.72 -0.89
CA ALA A 128 -9.78 4.13 -2.19
C ALA A 128 -8.53 3.99 -3.07
N VAL A 129 -7.69 5.03 -3.13
CA VAL A 129 -6.43 5.01 -3.88
C VAL A 129 -5.45 3.99 -3.28
N GLY A 130 -5.29 3.96 -1.97
CA GLY A 130 -4.39 3.01 -1.31
C GLY A 130 -4.80 1.56 -1.56
N LEU A 131 -6.09 1.24 -1.42
CA LEU A 131 -6.62 -0.08 -1.72
C LEU A 131 -6.48 -0.43 -3.20
N ALA A 132 -6.71 0.52 -4.12
CA ALA A 132 -6.49 0.30 -5.54
C ALA A 132 -5.02 -0.02 -5.86
N LEU A 133 -4.07 0.73 -5.30
CA LEU A 133 -2.63 0.49 -5.46
C LEU A 133 -2.21 -0.86 -4.88
N LEU A 134 -2.69 -1.21 -3.69
CA LEU A 134 -2.45 -2.52 -3.06
C LEU A 134 -3.08 -3.64 -3.87
N PHE A 135 -4.27 -3.45 -4.44
CA PHE A 135 -4.94 -4.44 -5.28
C PHE A 135 -4.17 -4.72 -6.57
N VAL A 136 -3.68 -3.69 -7.27
CA VAL A 136 -2.90 -3.90 -8.51
C VAL A 136 -1.51 -4.47 -8.25
N SER A 137 -0.99 -4.35 -7.02
CA SER A 137 0.28 -4.90 -6.55
C SER A 137 0.15 -6.14 -5.67
N ARG A 138 -1.04 -6.78 -5.66
CA ARG A 138 -1.27 -8.00 -4.86
C ARG A 138 -0.35 -9.16 -5.28
N PRO A 139 0.06 -10.04 -4.36
CA PRO A 139 0.99 -11.15 -4.63
C PRO A 139 0.63 -11.98 -5.88
N SER A 140 -0.64 -12.38 -6.01
CA SER A 140 -1.11 -13.20 -7.15
C SER A 140 -0.98 -12.52 -8.52
N ARG A 141 -1.00 -11.18 -8.58
CA ARG A 141 -0.75 -10.44 -9.83
C ARG A 141 0.72 -10.27 -10.14
N LEU A 142 1.59 -10.29 -9.13
CA LEU A 142 3.04 -10.22 -9.36
C LEU A 142 3.59 -11.56 -9.83
N GLU A 143 2.95 -12.66 -9.40
CA GLU A 143 3.24 -14.02 -9.84
C GLU A 143 2.73 -14.30 -11.26
N ARG A 144 1.49 -13.87 -11.57
CA ARG A 144 0.83 -14.14 -12.85
C ARG A 144 0.76 -12.89 -13.71
N ILE A 145 1.78 -12.67 -14.54
CA ILE A 145 1.60 -11.86 -15.75
C ILE A 145 2.08 -12.71 -16.93
N ILE A 146 1.10 -12.98 -17.79
CA ILE A 146 1.17 -13.68 -19.08
C ILE A 146 2.02 -12.85 -20.04
#